data_AF-A0A7C8Z2T6-F1
#
_entry.id   AF-A0A7C8Z2T6-F1
#
_cell.length_a   1.000
_cell.length_b   1.000
_cell.length_c   1.000
_cell.angle_alpha   90.00
_cell.angle_beta   90.00
_cell.angle_gamma   90.00
#
_symmetry.space_group_name_H-M   'P 1'
#
loop_
_entity.id
_entity.type
_entity.pdbx_description
1 polymer ?
#
loop_
_entity_poly.entity_id
_entity_poly.type
_entity_poly.pdbx_seq_one_letter_code
_entity_poly.pdbx_strand_id
1 'polypeptide(L)'
;MEESNKHSVSLDDDVQDESLTVPGTLLVFADDESSQRPIDVPRIWLWNLPRRTLYCGSGITSIFRGLTWREIHRCCCEGFVCTRGFNRKTRAPKKLHSRLHVKTTKLQEDED
;
A
#
# COMPACT_ATOMS: atom_id res chain seq x y z
N MET A 1 41.33 -4.32 -18.96
CA MET A 1 40.73 -4.99 -17.79
C MET A 1 40.39 -3.88 -16.83
N GLU A 2 39.11 -3.51 -16.83
CA GLU A 2 38.51 -2.51 -15.95
C GLU A 2 38.72 -2.90 -14.49
N GLU A 3 39.00 -1.92 -13.62
CA GLU A 3 38.22 -1.78 -12.40
C GLU A 3 38.20 -0.32 -11.97
N SER A 4 37.00 0.24 -12.08
CA SER A 4 36.68 1.64 -11.92
C SER A 4 36.76 2.05 -10.45
N ASN A 5 37.67 3.00 -10.25
CA ASN A 5 37.57 4.21 -9.44
C ASN A 5 36.39 4.31 -8.46
N LYS A 6 36.75 4.38 -7.17
CA LYS A 6 35.89 4.79 -6.06
C LYS A 6 35.39 6.22 -6.33
N HIS A 7 34.09 6.37 -6.58
CA HIS A 7 33.44 7.67 -6.52
C HIS A 7 32.46 7.67 -5.35
N SER A 8 32.93 8.20 -4.23
CA SER A 8 32.08 8.81 -3.21
C SER A 8 31.27 9.90 -3.92
N VAL A 9 30.00 9.64 -4.18
CA VAL A 9 29.08 10.67 -4.64
C VAL A 9 28.35 11.19 -3.42
N SER A 10 28.58 12.47 -3.20
CA SER A 10 28.06 13.33 -2.16
C SER A 10 26.54 13.24 -2.05
N LEU A 11 26.06 13.31 -0.81
CA LEU A 11 24.80 13.98 -0.50
C LEU A 11 24.95 15.41 -1.01
N ASP A 12 24.09 15.82 -1.93
CA ASP A 12 23.51 17.16 -2.07
C ASP A 12 22.88 17.24 -3.47
N ASP A 13 21.54 17.22 -3.51
CA ASP A 13 20.75 18.22 -4.21
C ASP A 13 19.27 17.89 -3.96
N ASP A 14 18.66 18.71 -3.08
CA ASP A 14 17.23 18.89 -2.95
C ASP A 14 16.63 19.23 -4.33
N VAL A 15 16.31 18.22 -5.13
CA VAL A 15 15.34 18.39 -6.20
C VAL A 15 13.98 18.43 -5.51
N GLN A 16 13.58 19.63 -5.11
CA GLN A 16 12.18 19.99 -4.90
C GLN A 16 11.46 19.86 -6.24
N ASP A 17 11.15 18.63 -6.65
CA ASP A 17 10.22 18.39 -7.74
C ASP A 17 8.80 18.63 -7.19
N GLU A 18 8.40 19.90 -7.24
CA GLU A 18 7.10 20.47 -6.86
C GLU A 18 5.90 19.84 -7.61
N SER A 19 6.12 18.84 -8.48
CA SER A 19 5.08 18.21 -9.29
C SER A 19 4.86 16.71 -9.04
N LEU A 20 5.57 16.07 -8.10
CA LEU A 20 5.39 14.63 -7.84
C LEU A 20 4.07 14.37 -7.11
N THR A 21 3.01 14.15 -7.89
CA THR A 21 1.77 13.56 -7.40
C THR A 21 2.01 12.09 -7.10
N VAL A 22 1.46 11.62 -5.98
CA VAL A 22 1.39 10.20 -5.70
C VAL A 22 -0.08 9.78 -5.74
N PRO A 23 -0.42 8.63 -6.34
CA PRO A 23 -1.77 8.11 -6.29
C PRO A 23 -2.09 7.77 -4.83
N GLY A 24 -2.84 8.66 -4.19
CA GLY A 24 -3.14 8.61 -2.77
C GLY A 24 -4.48 7.96 -2.54
N THR A 25 -4.49 6.93 -1.69
CA THR A 25 -5.72 6.33 -1.15
C THR A 25 -5.87 6.70 0.33
N LEU A 26 -5.37 7.87 0.78
CA LEU A 26 -4.90 8.00 2.18
C LEU A 26 -5.96 8.19 3.30
N LEU A 27 -7.22 8.50 2.98
CA LEU A 27 -8.39 8.43 3.91
C LEU A 27 -9.52 7.57 3.33
N VAL A 28 -9.15 6.86 2.28
CA VAL A 28 -9.94 6.38 1.15
C VAL A 28 -9.78 4.85 1.07
N PHE A 29 -9.04 4.25 2.00
CA PHE A 29 -8.46 2.91 1.95
C PHE A 29 -9.41 1.73 1.99
N ALA A 30 -10.71 1.98 1.97
CA ALA A 30 -11.68 0.94 1.70
C ALA A 30 -12.76 1.43 0.74
N ASP A 31 -12.77 2.69 0.30
CA ASP A 31 -13.77 3.10 -0.67
C ASP A 31 -13.52 2.37 -1.99
N ASP A 32 -14.51 1.59 -2.41
CA ASP A 32 -14.44 0.77 -3.61
C ASP A 32 -14.20 1.64 -4.86
N GLU A 33 -14.85 2.81 -4.93
CA GLU A 33 -14.75 3.72 -6.07
C GLU A 33 -13.34 4.29 -6.21
N SER A 34 -12.77 4.75 -5.10
CA SER A 34 -11.44 5.36 -5.11
C SER A 34 -10.30 4.33 -5.13
N SER A 35 -10.58 3.08 -4.74
CA SER A 35 -9.65 1.97 -4.94
C SER A 35 -9.47 1.66 -6.43
N GLN A 36 -10.55 1.82 -7.22
CA GLN A 36 -10.55 1.67 -8.68
C GLN A 36 -9.94 2.88 -9.38
N ARG A 37 -10.26 4.11 -8.92
CA ARG A 37 -9.72 5.36 -9.44
C ARG A 37 -8.98 6.12 -8.33
N PRO A 38 -7.65 5.97 -8.24
CA PRO A 38 -6.85 6.67 -7.24
C PRO A 38 -7.01 8.18 -7.39
N ILE A 39 -6.93 8.90 -6.28
CA ILE A 39 -6.91 10.36 -6.28
C ILE A 39 -5.44 10.78 -6.37
N ASP A 40 -5.11 11.68 -7.28
CA ASP A 40 -3.77 12.24 -7.36
C ASP A 40 -3.60 13.27 -6.23
N VAL A 41 -2.70 12.98 -5.30
CA VAL A 41 -2.43 13.84 -4.15
C VAL A 41 -1.00 14.36 -4.24
N PRO A 42 -0.77 15.68 -4.08
CA PRO A 42 0.58 16.23 -4.02
C PRO A 42 1.37 15.59 -2.87
N ARG A 43 2.58 15.09 -3.17
CA ARG A 43 3.40 14.40 -2.16
C ARG A 43 3.75 15.28 -0.97
N ILE A 44 3.87 16.59 -1.18
CA ILE A 44 4.14 17.58 -0.14
C ILE A 44 3.07 17.58 0.97
N TRP A 45 1.80 17.32 0.63
CA TRP A 45 0.71 17.23 1.62
C TRP A 45 0.81 15.99 2.49
N LEU A 46 1.41 14.92 1.97
CA LEU A 46 1.56 13.66 2.68
C LEU A 46 2.83 13.60 3.53
N TRP A 47 3.80 14.47 3.27
CA TRP A 47 5.13 14.38 3.88
C TRP A 47 5.09 14.53 5.40
N ASN A 48 4.29 15.48 5.89
CA ASN A 48 4.17 15.84 7.30
C ASN A 48 3.11 15.03 8.07
N LEU A 49 2.48 14.04 7.42
CA LEU A 49 1.45 13.21 8.08
C LEU A 49 2.09 12.01 8.79
N PRO A 50 1.58 11.63 9.98
CA PRO A 50 2.03 10.42 10.66
C PRO A 50 1.71 9.19 9.81
N ARG A 51 2.73 8.35 9.59
CA ARG A 51 2.61 7.13 8.79
C ARG A 51 2.32 5.93 9.69
N ARG A 52 1.31 5.15 9.31
CA ARG A 52 0.93 3.89 9.96
C ARG A 52 0.76 2.83 8.88
N THR A 53 1.17 1.60 9.18
CA THR A 53 1.07 0.50 8.21
C THR A 53 -0.37 -0.01 8.16
N LEU A 54 -0.92 -0.06 6.95
CA LEU A 54 -2.20 -0.71 6.69
C LEU A 54 -1.93 -2.08 6.05
N TYR A 55 -2.47 -3.12 6.68
CA TYR A 55 -2.37 -4.49 6.22
C TYR A 55 -3.66 -4.90 5.51
N CYS A 56 -3.55 -5.30 4.25
CA CYS A 56 -4.67 -5.58 3.37
C CYS A 56 -4.67 -7.05 2.94
N GLY A 57 -5.84 -7.69 2.92
CA GLY A 57 -5.95 -9.09 2.48
C GLY A 57 -7.39 -9.60 2.39
N SER A 58 -7.56 -10.83 1.94
CA SER A 58 -8.89 -11.45 1.81
C SER A 58 -9.48 -11.87 3.17
N GLY A 59 -8.63 -12.03 4.18
CA GLY A 59 -8.98 -12.29 5.58
C GLY A 59 -7.76 -12.23 6.51
N ILE A 60 -8.00 -12.25 7.81
CA ILE A 60 -6.95 -12.15 8.85
C ILE A 60 -5.86 -13.22 8.68
N THR A 61 -6.28 -14.46 8.42
CA THR A 61 -5.36 -15.59 8.20
C THR A 61 -4.46 -15.37 6.99
N SER A 62 -4.97 -14.77 5.92
CA SER A 62 -4.16 -14.45 4.74
C SER A 62 -3.15 -13.34 5.00
N ILE A 63 -3.51 -12.36 5.84
CA ILE A 63 -2.67 -11.21 6.17
C ILE A 63 -1.52 -11.63 7.09
N PHE A 64 -1.78 -12.49 8.06
CA PHE A 64 -0.78 -12.94 9.04
C PHE A 64 -0.03 -14.20 8.61
N ARG A 65 -0.31 -14.74 7.43
CA ARG A 65 0.35 -15.94 6.93
C ARG A 65 1.84 -15.66 6.72
N GLY A 66 2.69 -16.45 7.39
CA GLY A 66 4.15 -16.31 7.29
C GLY A 66 4.74 -15.17 8.12
N LEU A 67 3.95 -14.48 8.94
CA LEU A 67 4.44 -13.50 9.90
C LEU A 67 4.83 -14.16 11.23
N THR A 68 5.86 -13.63 11.86
CA THR A 68 6.27 -13.99 13.22
C THR A 68 5.36 -13.33 14.26
N TRP A 69 5.38 -13.85 15.49
CA TRP A 69 4.63 -13.26 16.62
C TRP A 69 4.90 -11.76 16.81
N ARG A 70 6.16 -11.32 16.70
CA ARG A 70 6.54 -9.91 16.86
C ARG A 70 5.91 -9.02 15.79
N GLU A 71 5.82 -9.51 14.56
CA GLU A 71 5.21 -8.78 13.44
C GLU A 71 3.69 -8.71 13.59
N ILE A 72 3.06 -9.80 14.04
CA ILE A 72 1.62 -9.81 14.34
C ILE A 72 1.31 -8.84 15.49
N HIS A 73 2.11 -8.86 16.56
CA HIS A 73 1.96 -7.92 17.67
C HIS A 73 2.11 -6.48 17.20
N ARG A 74 3.13 -6.18 16.40
CA ARG A 74 3.31 -4.84 15.80
C ARG A 74 2.10 -4.45 14.94
N CYS A 75 1.60 -5.36 14.11
CA CYS A 75 0.41 -5.12 13.29
C CYS A 75 -0.79 -4.73 14.14
N CYS A 76 -1.07 -5.49 15.21
CA CYS A 76 -2.22 -5.26 16.08
C CYS A 76 -2.09 -4.01 16.96
N CYS A 77 -0.87 -3.63 17.36
CA CYS A 77 -0.64 -2.51 18.27
C CYS A 77 -0.32 -1.19 17.57
N GLU A 78 0.29 -1.23 16.39
CA GLU A 78 0.82 -0.04 15.71
C GLU A 78 0.26 0.17 14.31
N GLY A 79 -0.50 -0.79 13.78
CA GLY A 79 -1.04 -0.77 12.42
C GLY A 79 -2.56 -0.87 12.38
N PHE A 80 -3.07 -1.00 11.15
CA PHE A 80 -4.48 -1.22 10.86
C PHE A 80 -4.66 -2.40 9.92
N VAL A 81 -5.83 -3.03 9.96
CA VAL A 81 -6.17 -4.17 9.10
C VAL A 81 -7.41 -3.85 8.27
N CYS A 82 -7.35 -4.09 6.96
CA CYS A 82 -8.47 -3.95 6.04
C CYS A 82 -8.69 -5.25 5.26
N THR A 83 -9.86 -5.86 5.43
CA THR A 83 -10.25 -7.09 4.72
C THR A 83 -11.26 -6.85 3.59
N ARG A 84 -11.95 -5.70 3.60
CA ARG A 84 -13.03 -5.36 2.69
C ARG A 84 -13.02 -3.88 2.38
N GLY A 85 -13.36 -3.56 1.14
CA GLY A 85 -13.81 -2.23 0.78
C GLY A 85 -15.24 -1.99 1.26
N PHE A 86 -15.69 -0.75 1.30
CA PHE A 86 -17.09 -0.37 1.39
C PHE A 86 -17.42 0.56 0.22
N ASN A 87 -18.63 0.48 -0.30
CA ASN A 87 -19.10 1.46 -1.27
C ASN A 87 -19.71 2.65 -0.52
N ARG A 88 -19.21 3.87 -0.76
CA ARG A 88 -19.71 5.05 -0.03
C ARG A 88 -21.20 5.36 -0.27
N LYS A 89 -21.74 5.04 -1.46
CA LYS A 89 -23.13 5.31 -1.83
C LYS A 89 -24.09 4.28 -1.23
N THR A 90 -23.78 3.00 -1.40
CA THR A 90 -24.66 1.90 -0.96
C THR A 90 -24.37 1.44 0.47
N ARG A 91 -23.26 1.89 1.08
CA ARG A 91 -22.72 1.42 2.37
C ARG A 91 -22.46 -0.10 2.41
N ALA A 92 -22.51 -0.78 1.28
CA ALA A 92 -22.33 -2.22 1.21
C ALA A 92 -20.83 -2.60 1.25
N PRO A 93 -20.47 -3.68 1.94
CA PRO A 93 -19.12 -4.22 1.89
C PRO A 93 -18.81 -4.77 0.49
N LYS A 94 -17.62 -4.45 -0.02
CA LYS A 94 -17.09 -4.87 -1.32
C LYS A 94 -15.78 -5.64 -1.14
N LYS A 95 -15.47 -6.51 -2.09
CA LYS A 95 -14.15 -7.16 -2.13
C LYS A 95 -13.09 -6.09 -2.35
N LEU A 96 -11.96 -6.25 -1.67
CA LEU A 96 -10.84 -5.31 -1.82
C LEU A 96 -10.28 -5.41 -3.24
N HIS A 97 -9.81 -4.29 -3.80
CA HIS A 97 -9.20 -4.28 -5.13
C HIS A 97 -7.88 -5.08 -5.13
N SER A 98 -7.55 -5.74 -6.24
CA SER A 98 -6.33 -6.58 -6.37
C SER A 98 -5.04 -5.78 -6.16
N ARG A 99 -5.04 -4.49 -6.50
CA ARG A 99 -3.92 -3.57 -6.25
C ARG A 99 -3.60 -3.39 -4.76
N LEU A 100 -4.59 -3.56 -3.88
CA LEU A 100 -4.43 -3.40 -2.43
C LEU A 100 -4.10 -4.72 -1.75
N HIS A 101 -4.38 -5.86 -2.38
CA HIS A 101 -4.00 -7.17 -1.86
C HIS A 101 -3.53 -8.09 -2.99
N VAL A 102 -2.26 -8.49 -2.92
CA VAL A 102 -1.73 -9.48 -3.86
C VAL A 102 -2.24 -10.85 -3.46
N LYS A 103 -2.95 -11.53 -4.35
CA LYS A 103 -3.34 -12.93 -4.14
C LYS A 103 -2.09 -13.79 -4.16
N THR A 104 -1.72 -14.38 -3.03
CA THR A 104 -0.60 -15.34 -2.94
C THR A 104 -0.94 -16.70 -3.53
N THR A 105 -2.22 -17.01 -3.74
CA THR A 105 -2.64 -18.21 -4.47
C THR A 105 -2.31 -18.03 -5.95
N LYS A 106 -1.42 -18.87 -6.48
CA LYS A 106 -1.19 -19.01 -7.92
C LYS A 106 -2.55 -19.17 -8.61
N LEU A 107 -2.81 -18.35 -9.63
CA LEU A 107 -3.89 -18.62 -10.57
C LEU A 107 -3.50 -19.93 -11.27
N GLN A 108 -4.16 -21.03 -10.94
CA GLN A 108 -4.29 -22.08 -11.94
C GLN A 108 -5.28 -21.50 -12.93
N GLU A 109 -4.81 -21.26 -14.15
CA GLU A 109 -5.66 -20.90 -15.27
C GLU A 109 -6.64 -22.07 -15.45
N ASP A 110 -7.92 -21.80 -15.25
CA ASP A 110 -8.98 -22.71 -15.66
C ASP A 110 -9.03 -22.60 -17.19
N GLU A 111 -8.42 -23.56 -17.90
CA GLU A 111 -8.72 -23.82 -19.31
C GLU A 111 -10.14 -24.40 -19.42
N ASP A 112 -10.83 -23.99 -20.49
CA ASP A 112 -12.27 -24.10 -20.78
C ASP A 112 -12.94 -25.48 -20.60
#